data_AF-A0A7N0TJD2-F1
#
_entry.id   AF-A0A7N0TJD2-F1
#
_cell.length_a   1.000
_cell.length_b   1.000
_cell.length_c   1.000
_cell.angle_alpha   90.00
_cell.angle_beta   90.00
_cell.angle_gamma   90.00
#
_symmetry.space_group_name_H-M   'P 1'
#
loop_
_entity.id
_entity.type
_entity.pdbx_description
1 polymer ?
#
loop_
_entity_poly.entity_id
_entity_poly.type
_entity_poly.pdbx_seq_one_letter_code
_entity_poly.pdbx_strand_id
1 'polypeptide(L)'
;MPTRKNLVESFSSSADKISKIHSCLKQDFPCSSGHKHGYSLRINCGGPEAVINDTNYVSDLESRGASLFYSGPNWALSSTGNFMDTDIDGDLYRITNTSPLSNINGSFEEIYRTARVSPLSLTYYGLCLLNGNYSVKLHFAEIVFSNDSSFNSLGRRVFDVYIQGKMVLKDFDIAKDAGGAGRAIVKSFNVIVNKHTLKIHLYWAGKGTTGIPVRGVYGPLISAISVDPNFIPPSPKAKKSYVILVAGVLAASLLFVLVAFIGLRRKGYLGGKLYEEKGNSTPQTCS
;
A
#
# COMPACT_ATOMS: atom_id res chain seq x y z
N MET A 1 26.15 9.98 14.08
CA MET A 1 25.43 9.00 14.94
C MET A 1 24.34 8.32 14.11
N PRO A 2 24.54 7.13 13.51
CA PRO A 2 23.45 6.44 12.83
C PRO A 2 22.68 5.57 13.83
N THR A 3 21.54 6.06 14.29
CA THR A 3 20.58 5.35 15.17
C THR A 3 19.49 4.66 14.35
N ARG A 4 19.86 3.75 13.45
CA ARG A 4 18.89 2.83 12.82
C ARG A 4 19.34 1.40 13.02
N LYS A 5 19.17 0.92 14.25
CA LYS A 5 19.20 -0.52 14.54
C LYS A 5 17.93 -1.14 13.95
N ASN A 6 18.11 -2.24 13.24
CA ASN A 6 17.04 -3.00 12.66
C ASN A 6 16.37 -3.84 13.76
N LEU A 7 15.15 -3.46 14.10
CA LEU A 7 14.26 -4.17 15.01
C LEU A 7 13.21 -4.89 14.15
N VAL A 8 13.64 -5.77 13.26
CA VAL A 8 12.71 -6.61 12.49
C VAL A 8 12.05 -7.60 13.43
N GLU A 9 10.74 -7.41 13.61
CA GLU A 9 9.81 -8.31 14.28
C GLU A 9 10.13 -8.71 15.72
N SER A 10 10.80 -7.85 16.50
CA SER A 10 10.70 -7.92 17.96
C SER A 10 9.42 -7.19 18.39
N PHE A 11 8.26 -7.82 18.20
CA PHE A 11 7.01 -7.31 18.76
C PHE A 11 6.77 -7.95 20.14
N SER A 12 6.28 -7.14 21.06
CA SER A 12 5.83 -7.60 22.37
C SER A 12 4.33 -7.41 22.41
N SER A 13 3.56 -8.42 22.80
CA SER A 13 2.11 -8.28 23.00
C SER A 13 1.78 -7.18 24.03
N SER A 14 2.72 -6.88 24.92
CA SER A 14 2.64 -5.75 25.85
C SER A 14 2.81 -4.38 25.16
N ALA A 15 3.57 -4.30 24.06
CA ALA A 15 3.82 -3.07 23.31
C ALA A 15 2.57 -2.57 22.56
N ASP A 16 1.68 -3.48 22.13
CA ASP A 16 0.44 -3.11 21.45
C ASP A 16 -0.51 -2.30 22.35
N LYS A 17 -0.41 -2.51 23.67
CA LYS A 17 -1.19 -1.79 24.68
C LYS A 17 -0.60 -0.43 25.04
N ILE A 18 0.61 -0.11 24.57
CA ILE A 18 1.32 1.12 24.93
C ILE A 18 1.08 2.19 23.85
N SER A 19 0.54 3.33 24.27
CA SER A 19 0.21 4.44 23.36
C SER A 19 1.44 5.20 22.84
N LYS A 20 2.54 5.22 23.59
CA LYS A 20 3.77 5.98 23.30
C LYS A 20 4.93 5.14 22.74
N ILE A 21 4.66 4.01 22.09
CA ILE A 21 5.71 3.18 21.48
C ILE A 21 5.70 3.33 19.96
N HIS A 22 6.90 3.29 19.36
CA HIS A 22 7.06 3.42 17.91
C HIS A 22 6.29 2.30 17.18
N SER A 23 5.63 2.62 16.07
CA SER A 23 4.77 1.67 15.34
C SER A 23 5.49 0.41 14.87
N CYS A 24 6.82 0.47 14.67
CA CYS A 24 7.63 -0.71 14.33
C CYS A 24 7.75 -1.76 15.44
N LEU A 25 7.42 -1.41 16.69
CA LEU A 25 7.41 -2.33 17.83
C LEU A 25 6.01 -2.93 18.09
N LYS A 26 5.01 -2.48 17.33
CA LYS A 26 3.64 -2.98 17.42
C LYS A 26 3.42 -4.07 16.38
N GLN A 27 2.65 -5.09 16.76
CA GLN A 27 2.30 -6.16 15.85
C GLN A 27 1.45 -5.60 14.69
N ASP A 28 1.71 -6.06 13.48
CA ASP A 28 0.95 -5.72 12.28
C ASP A 28 0.92 -4.23 11.89
N PHE A 29 1.84 -3.41 12.42
CA PHE A 29 1.97 -1.98 12.08
C PHE A 29 0.63 -1.22 12.08
N PRO A 30 -0.03 -1.09 13.24
CA PRO A 30 -1.38 -0.56 13.31
C PRO A 30 -1.42 0.87 12.79
N CYS A 31 -2.43 1.15 11.98
CA CYS A 31 -2.62 2.47 11.39
C CYS A 31 -2.99 3.50 12.45
N SER A 32 -2.29 4.63 12.45
CA SER A 32 -2.60 5.74 13.33
C SER A 32 -4.00 6.28 13.05
N SER A 33 -4.76 6.55 14.11
CA SER A 33 -6.09 7.16 14.04
C SER A 33 -6.02 8.46 13.23
N GLY A 34 -6.61 8.45 12.02
CA GLY A 34 -6.58 9.58 11.08
C GLY A 34 -5.99 9.26 9.70
N HIS A 35 -5.27 8.15 9.56
CA HIS A 35 -4.85 7.68 8.23
C HIS A 35 -6.05 7.21 7.40
N LYS A 36 -6.12 7.67 6.16
CA LYS A 36 -7.10 7.17 5.20
C LYS A 36 -6.69 5.78 4.78
N HIS A 37 -7.62 4.83 4.92
CA HIS A 37 -7.39 3.48 4.45
C HIS A 37 -7.35 3.46 2.92
N GLY A 38 -6.30 2.89 2.36
CA GLY A 38 -6.17 2.57 0.95
C GLY A 38 -6.89 1.27 0.61
N TYR A 39 -7.18 1.07 -0.67
CA TYR A 39 -7.71 -0.21 -1.17
C TYR A 39 -6.86 -0.78 -2.30
N SER A 40 -5.74 -0.14 -2.64
CA SER A 40 -4.80 -0.62 -3.63
C SER A 40 -3.41 -0.12 -3.30
N LEU A 41 -2.39 -0.88 -3.69
CA LEU A 41 -0.99 -0.52 -3.53
C LEU A 41 -0.18 -1.03 -4.70
N ARG A 42 0.66 -0.17 -5.30
CA ARG A 42 1.46 -0.50 -6.47
C ARG A 42 2.83 0.11 -6.31
N ILE A 43 3.88 -0.70 -6.30
CA ILE A 43 5.25 -0.28 -5.98
C ILE A 43 6.16 -0.68 -7.14
N ASN A 44 6.93 0.27 -7.68
CA ASN A 44 8.02 0.01 -8.61
C ASN A 44 9.28 -0.30 -7.80
N CYS A 45 9.54 -1.59 -7.56
CA CYS A 45 10.55 -2.04 -6.62
C CYS A 45 11.96 -1.71 -7.14
N GLY A 46 12.69 -0.91 -6.38
CA GLY A 46 13.99 -0.43 -6.83
C GLY A 46 13.94 0.59 -7.98
N GLY A 47 12.79 1.18 -8.27
CA GLY A 47 12.60 2.14 -9.36
C GLY A 47 11.93 3.44 -8.92
N PRO A 48 11.96 4.48 -9.79
CA PRO A 48 11.20 5.71 -9.58
C PRO A 48 9.69 5.48 -9.73
N GLU A 49 8.90 6.53 -9.51
CA GLU A 49 7.46 6.48 -9.81
C GLU A 49 7.27 6.22 -11.30
N ALA A 50 6.27 5.40 -11.64
CA ALA A 50 5.98 5.03 -13.02
C ALA A 50 4.47 5.01 -13.25
N VAL A 51 4.04 5.29 -14.48
CA VAL A 51 2.62 5.27 -14.88
C VAL A 51 2.44 4.27 -16.00
N ILE A 52 1.78 3.15 -15.69
CA ILE A 52 1.62 2.02 -16.60
C ILE A 52 0.14 1.85 -16.89
N ASN A 53 -0.32 2.09 -18.13
CA ASN A 53 -1.74 1.99 -18.51
C ASN A 53 -2.67 2.74 -17.51
N ASP A 54 -2.44 4.05 -17.30
CA ASP A 54 -3.17 4.91 -16.37
C ASP A 54 -3.12 4.49 -14.89
N THR A 55 -2.18 3.61 -14.56
CA THR A 55 -1.98 3.08 -13.21
C THR A 55 -0.65 3.56 -12.65
N ASN A 56 -0.71 4.32 -11.56
CA ASN A 56 0.47 4.85 -10.88
C ASN A 56 1.10 3.78 -9.97
N TYR A 57 2.41 3.60 -10.12
CA TYR A 57 3.29 2.87 -9.22
C TYR A 57 4.11 3.86 -8.41
N VAL A 58 4.09 3.73 -7.08
CA VAL A 58 4.92 4.55 -6.20
C VAL A 58 6.37 4.09 -6.27
N SER A 59 7.28 5.03 -6.05
CA SER A 59 8.72 4.79 -6.10
C SER A 59 9.22 3.96 -4.92
N ASP A 60 10.27 3.19 -5.17
CA ASP A 60 11.09 2.55 -4.15
C ASP A 60 12.57 2.87 -4.41
N LEU A 61 12.97 4.07 -3.96
CA LEU A 61 14.30 4.63 -4.18
C LEU A 61 15.21 4.56 -2.94
N GLU A 62 14.78 3.88 -1.87
CA GLU A 62 15.57 3.80 -0.64
C GLU A 62 16.93 3.15 -0.94
N SER A 63 18.00 3.84 -0.58
CA SER A 63 19.33 3.65 -1.17
C SER A 63 20.27 2.80 -0.32
N ARG A 64 19.79 2.17 0.78
CA ARG A 64 20.69 1.68 1.83
C ARG A 64 20.38 0.29 2.37
N GLY A 65 21.41 -0.56 2.39
CA GLY A 65 21.90 -1.18 3.62
C GLY A 65 21.59 -2.66 3.84
N ALA A 66 22.60 -3.38 4.33
CA ALA A 66 22.55 -4.77 4.78
C ALA A 66 21.52 -5.06 5.89
N SER A 67 20.91 -4.01 6.41
CA SER A 67 19.98 -4.05 7.51
C SER A 67 19.18 -2.75 7.51
N LEU A 68 18.02 -2.78 6.86
CA LEU A 68 17.18 -1.61 6.59
C LEU A 68 15.75 -1.84 7.10
N PHE A 69 15.17 -0.77 7.65
CA PHE A 69 13.73 -0.61 7.77
C PHE A 69 13.33 0.78 7.27
N TYR A 70 12.45 0.82 6.28
CA TYR A 70 11.82 2.02 5.73
C TYR A 70 10.32 1.97 6.02
N SER A 71 9.74 3.08 6.45
CA SER A 71 8.29 3.20 6.67
C SER A 71 7.78 4.46 6.00
N GLY A 72 7.01 4.29 4.94
CA GLY A 72 6.26 5.35 4.27
C GLY A 72 4.81 5.42 4.76
N PRO A 73 3.97 6.24 4.10
CA PRO A 73 2.57 6.43 4.50
C PRO A 73 1.68 5.21 4.20
N ASN A 74 1.92 4.52 3.08
CA ASN A 74 1.04 3.44 2.58
C ASN A 74 1.77 2.10 2.44
N TRP A 75 3.09 2.09 2.61
CA TRP A 75 3.91 0.89 2.52
C TRP A 75 5.20 1.05 3.34
N ALA A 76 5.79 -0.08 3.70
CA ALA A 76 7.08 -0.16 4.36
C ALA A 76 7.93 -1.27 3.72
N LEU A 77 9.23 -1.20 3.95
CA LEU A 77 10.21 -2.15 3.47
C LEU A 77 11.16 -2.52 4.58
N SER A 78 11.50 -3.81 4.65
CA SER A 78 12.61 -4.30 5.44
C SER A 78 13.53 -5.16 4.59
N SER A 79 14.84 -4.99 4.77
CA SER A 79 15.86 -5.82 4.13
C SER A 79 16.92 -6.22 5.16
N THR A 80 17.46 -7.43 5.02
CA THR A 80 18.54 -7.94 5.87
C THR A 80 19.55 -8.76 5.09
N GLY A 81 20.76 -8.84 5.64
CA GLY A 81 21.90 -9.57 5.14
C GLY A 81 22.86 -8.64 4.39
N ASN A 82 24.15 -8.98 4.42
CA ASN A 82 25.18 -8.38 3.59
C ASN A 82 25.57 -9.37 2.50
N PHE A 83 25.93 -8.89 1.32
CA PHE A 83 26.48 -9.78 0.32
C PHE A 83 27.84 -10.31 0.78
N MET A 84 28.10 -11.59 0.54
CA MET A 84 29.40 -12.23 0.81
C MET A 84 30.32 -12.05 -0.41
N ASP A 85 30.66 -10.80 -0.69
CA ASP A 85 31.63 -10.43 -1.71
C ASP A 85 32.93 -9.90 -1.06
N THR A 86 33.84 -9.44 -1.92
CA THR A 86 35.11 -8.87 -1.50
C THR A 86 35.15 -7.36 -1.77
N ASP A 87 33.99 -6.75 -1.99
CA ASP A 87 33.93 -5.35 -2.36
C ASP A 87 34.12 -4.45 -1.12
N ILE A 88 34.86 -3.36 -1.32
CA ILE A 88 35.08 -2.33 -0.31
C ILE A 88 34.06 -1.19 -0.51
N ASP A 89 33.56 -1.05 -1.74
CA ASP A 89 32.47 -0.14 -2.07
C ASP A 89 31.13 -0.74 -1.64
N GLY A 90 30.15 0.12 -1.33
CA GLY A 90 28.89 -0.33 -0.73
C GLY A 90 28.02 -1.18 -1.67
N ASP A 91 27.49 -2.29 -1.15
CA ASP A 91 26.52 -3.16 -1.81
C ASP A 91 25.33 -2.41 -2.46
N LEU A 92 24.97 -2.80 -3.68
CA LEU A 92 23.78 -2.31 -4.38
C LEU A 92 22.55 -3.18 -4.06
N TYR A 93 21.66 -2.66 -3.23
CA TYR A 93 20.35 -3.28 -2.93
C TYR A 93 19.28 -2.95 -3.98
N ARG A 94 19.67 -2.28 -5.06
CA ARG A 94 18.81 -1.83 -6.14
C ARG A 94 19.59 -2.02 -7.43
N ILE A 95 19.00 -2.73 -8.38
CA ILE A 95 19.65 -3.08 -9.63
C ILE A 95 18.87 -2.55 -10.82
N THR A 96 19.62 -2.21 -11.86
CA THR A 96 19.11 -1.90 -13.19
C THR A 96 19.41 -3.07 -14.11
N ASN A 97 18.60 -3.24 -15.15
CA ASN A 97 18.76 -4.34 -16.07
C ASN A 97 20.11 -4.26 -16.81
N THR A 98 20.89 -5.32 -16.73
CA THR A 98 22.09 -5.52 -17.55
C THR A 98 21.79 -6.43 -18.72
N SER A 99 20.82 -7.34 -18.56
CA SER A 99 20.37 -8.24 -19.61
C SER A 99 19.26 -7.62 -20.48
N PRO A 100 19.23 -7.92 -21.79
CA PRO A 100 18.17 -7.47 -22.68
C PRO A 100 16.80 -7.98 -22.23
N LEU A 101 15.82 -7.09 -22.18
CA LEU A 101 14.45 -7.42 -21.90
C LEU A 101 13.77 -7.98 -23.16
N SER A 102 13.01 -9.07 -23.02
CA SER A 102 12.30 -9.72 -24.13
C SER A 102 10.92 -10.21 -23.71
N ASN A 103 9.98 -10.26 -24.67
CA ASN A 103 8.60 -10.69 -24.44
C ASN A 103 7.86 -9.86 -23.38
N ILE A 104 8.15 -8.56 -23.29
CA ILE A 104 7.48 -7.63 -22.40
C ILE A 104 6.58 -6.72 -23.23
N ASN A 105 5.34 -6.54 -22.79
CA ASN A 105 4.47 -5.51 -23.36
C ASN A 105 5.11 -4.15 -23.11
N GLY A 106 5.29 -3.34 -24.17
CA GLY A 106 6.05 -2.09 -24.12
C GLY A 106 5.60 -1.13 -23.00
N SER A 107 4.30 -1.11 -22.65
CA SER A 107 3.83 -0.26 -21.55
C SER A 107 4.30 -0.72 -20.17
N PHE A 108 4.58 -2.00 -19.97
CA PHE A 108 5.10 -2.54 -18.71
C PHE A 108 6.63 -2.61 -18.66
N GLU A 109 7.33 -2.32 -19.74
CA GLU A 109 8.80 -2.43 -19.80
C GLU A 109 9.48 -1.60 -18.71
N GLU A 110 8.94 -0.41 -18.42
CA GLU A 110 9.50 0.52 -17.43
C GLU A 110 9.67 -0.11 -16.03
N ILE A 111 8.68 -0.89 -15.56
CA ILE A 111 8.73 -1.50 -14.22
C ILE A 111 9.62 -2.76 -14.16
N TYR A 112 10.11 -3.27 -15.29
CA TYR A 112 11.05 -4.41 -15.33
C TYR A 112 12.50 -3.98 -15.58
N ARG A 113 12.76 -2.71 -15.86
CA ARG A 113 14.13 -2.17 -15.99
C ARG A 113 14.86 -2.09 -14.66
N THR A 114 14.13 -2.05 -13.56
CA THR A 114 14.69 -2.00 -12.21
C THR A 114 14.14 -3.13 -11.35
N ALA A 115 14.92 -3.50 -10.34
CA ALA A 115 14.45 -4.41 -9.29
C ALA A 115 15.10 -4.08 -7.95
N ARG A 116 14.41 -4.46 -6.88
CA ARG A 116 14.96 -4.53 -5.54
C ARG A 116 15.57 -5.92 -5.31
N VAL A 117 16.74 -5.95 -4.68
CA VAL A 117 17.42 -7.19 -4.30
C VAL A 117 17.82 -7.19 -2.83
N SER A 118 18.02 -8.40 -2.29
CA SER A 118 18.55 -8.61 -0.94
C SER A 118 19.36 -9.91 -0.89
N PRO A 119 20.47 -9.99 -0.14
CA PRO A 119 21.23 -11.22 0.00
C PRO A 119 20.51 -12.30 0.80
N LEU A 120 19.63 -11.92 1.73
CA LEU A 120 19.01 -12.89 2.65
C LEU A 120 17.49 -12.77 2.71
N SER A 121 16.97 -11.61 3.09
CA SER A 121 15.53 -11.47 3.33
C SER A 121 15.05 -10.07 3.01
N LEU A 122 13.98 -10.01 2.24
CA LEU A 122 13.33 -8.80 1.75
C LEU A 122 11.83 -8.86 2.05
N THR A 123 11.31 -7.90 2.78
CA THR A 123 9.90 -7.86 3.17
C THR A 123 9.28 -6.53 2.80
N TYR A 124 8.24 -6.56 1.98
CA TYR A 124 7.36 -5.42 1.75
C TYR A 124 6.11 -5.55 2.60
N TYR A 125 5.69 -4.40 3.14
CA TYR A 125 4.44 -4.26 3.87
C TYR A 125 3.54 -3.28 3.12
N GLY A 126 2.33 -3.70 2.77
CA GLY A 126 1.25 -2.77 2.46
C GLY A 126 0.59 -2.32 3.76
N LEU A 127 0.56 -1.02 4.01
CA LEU A 127 0.05 -0.44 5.26
C LEU A 127 -1.31 0.21 5.02
N CYS A 128 -2.16 0.18 6.04
CA CYS A 128 -3.46 0.85 6.04
C CYS A 128 -4.36 0.48 4.87
N LEU A 129 -4.30 -0.79 4.46
CA LEU A 129 -5.25 -1.35 3.52
C LEU A 129 -6.61 -1.57 4.22
N LEU A 130 -7.71 -1.46 3.48
CA LEU A 130 -8.99 -1.96 3.97
C LEU A 130 -8.90 -3.47 4.23
N ASN A 131 -9.68 -3.95 5.19
CA ASN A 131 -9.81 -5.39 5.36
C ASN A 131 -10.66 -5.95 4.24
N GLY A 132 -10.21 -7.03 3.61
CA GLY A 132 -10.87 -7.60 2.45
C GLY A 132 -9.99 -8.59 1.70
N ASN A 133 -10.54 -9.11 0.60
CA ASN A 133 -9.83 -9.99 -0.32
C ASN A 133 -9.10 -9.15 -1.39
N TYR A 134 -7.87 -9.49 -1.68
CA TYR A 134 -7.01 -8.78 -2.62
C TYR A 134 -6.39 -9.73 -3.62
N SER A 135 -6.23 -9.26 -4.85
CA SER A 135 -5.36 -9.87 -5.85
C SER A 135 -3.97 -9.23 -5.73
N VAL A 136 -3.01 -9.99 -5.22
CA VAL A 136 -1.59 -9.61 -5.16
C VAL A 136 -0.88 -10.17 -6.38
N LYS A 137 -0.30 -9.29 -7.19
CA LYS A 137 0.53 -9.63 -8.34
C LYS A 137 1.97 -9.24 -8.03
N LEU A 138 2.86 -10.22 -8.07
CA LEU A 138 4.29 -10.05 -7.92
C LEU A 138 4.94 -10.12 -9.30
N HIS A 139 5.62 -9.04 -9.67
CA HIS A 139 6.26 -8.88 -10.97
C HIS A 139 7.75 -9.19 -10.85
N PHE A 140 8.23 -10.09 -11.70
CA PHE A 140 9.61 -10.54 -11.72
C PHE A 140 10.18 -10.52 -13.14
N ALA A 141 11.46 -10.18 -13.26
CA ALA A 141 12.28 -10.49 -14.42
C ALA A 141 13.71 -10.75 -13.92
N GLU A 142 14.35 -11.82 -14.40
CA GLU A 142 15.77 -12.03 -14.10
C GLU A 142 16.57 -11.11 -15.03
N ILE A 143 17.04 -10.00 -14.48
CA ILE A 143 17.68 -8.91 -15.25
C ILE A 143 19.18 -8.81 -15.03
N VAL A 144 19.74 -9.67 -14.17
CA VAL A 144 21.18 -9.74 -13.89
C VAL A 144 21.83 -10.84 -14.73
N PHE A 145 21.31 -12.06 -14.64
CA PHE A 145 21.85 -13.18 -15.42
C PHE A 145 21.44 -13.06 -16.88
N SER A 146 22.35 -13.39 -17.78
CA SER A 146 22.09 -13.34 -19.22
C SER A 146 21.49 -14.66 -19.70
N ASN A 147 21.00 -14.66 -20.94
CA ASN A 147 20.53 -15.87 -21.64
C ASN A 147 21.41 -16.18 -22.86
N ASP A 148 22.63 -15.66 -22.90
CA ASP A 148 23.60 -15.81 -23.98
C ASP A 148 24.59 -16.96 -23.72
N SER A 149 25.57 -17.13 -24.60
CA SER A 149 26.63 -18.14 -24.45
C SER A 149 27.75 -17.72 -23.49
N SER A 150 27.59 -16.63 -22.74
CA SER A 150 28.59 -16.17 -21.78
C SER A 150 28.52 -16.96 -20.47
N PHE A 151 29.55 -16.84 -19.63
CA PHE A 151 29.57 -17.43 -18.29
C PHE A 151 28.39 -16.96 -17.40
N ASN A 152 27.85 -15.77 -17.66
CA ASN A 152 26.77 -15.18 -16.87
C ASN A 152 25.44 -15.97 -16.98
N SER A 153 25.23 -16.71 -18.07
CA SER A 153 24.01 -17.51 -18.26
C SER A 153 23.97 -18.80 -17.43
N LEU A 154 25.08 -19.14 -16.77
CA LEU A 154 25.14 -20.23 -15.79
C LEU A 154 24.61 -19.82 -14.41
N GLY A 155 24.38 -18.52 -14.18
CA GLY A 155 23.80 -18.00 -12.95
C GLY A 155 22.38 -18.52 -12.71
N ARG A 156 22.05 -18.85 -11.46
CA ARG A 156 20.70 -19.26 -11.04
C ARG A 156 20.30 -18.49 -9.80
N ARG A 157 19.10 -17.90 -9.81
CA ARG A 157 18.53 -17.18 -8.67
C ARG A 157 17.37 -17.98 -8.15
N VAL A 158 17.47 -18.44 -6.90
CA VAL A 158 16.46 -19.30 -6.28
C VAL A 158 16.12 -18.77 -4.90
N PHE A 159 14.84 -18.51 -4.64
CA PHE A 159 14.37 -18.01 -3.34
C PHE A 159 12.93 -18.45 -3.07
N ASP A 160 12.50 -18.33 -1.82
CA ASP A 160 11.13 -18.60 -1.41
C ASP A 160 10.33 -17.29 -1.33
N VAL A 161 9.02 -17.38 -1.55
CA VAL A 161 8.08 -16.26 -1.40
C VAL A 161 6.96 -16.65 -0.44
N TYR A 162 6.72 -15.79 0.52
CA TYR A 162 5.68 -15.89 1.53
C TYR A 162 4.75 -14.68 1.43
N ILE A 163 3.45 -14.91 1.60
CA ILE A 163 2.47 -13.83 1.74
C ILE A 163 1.66 -14.11 3.00
N GLN A 164 1.53 -13.12 3.89
CA GLN A 164 0.91 -13.27 5.21
C GLN A 164 1.47 -14.47 6.00
N GLY A 165 2.79 -14.72 5.89
CA GLY A 165 3.48 -15.82 6.57
C GLY A 165 3.29 -17.21 5.94
N LYS A 166 2.42 -17.37 4.93
CA LYS A 166 2.26 -18.62 4.19
C LYS A 166 3.21 -18.65 3.00
N MET A 167 4.00 -19.71 2.86
CA MET A 167 4.82 -19.96 1.66
C MET A 167 3.90 -20.16 0.45
N VAL A 168 4.04 -19.31 -0.56
CA VAL A 168 3.27 -19.36 -1.81
C VAL A 168 4.12 -19.80 -3.00
N LEU A 169 5.44 -19.60 -2.93
CA LEU A 169 6.41 -20.15 -3.89
C LEU A 169 7.59 -20.71 -3.11
N LYS A 170 8.00 -21.93 -3.43
CA LYS A 170 9.18 -22.58 -2.88
C LYS A 170 10.21 -22.77 -3.98
N ASP A 171 11.48 -22.53 -3.67
CA ASP A 171 12.59 -22.72 -4.60
C ASP A 171 12.33 -22.04 -5.96
N PHE A 172 11.76 -20.84 -5.92
CA PHE A 172 11.34 -20.10 -7.10
C PHE A 172 12.56 -19.60 -7.87
N ASP A 173 12.68 -20.05 -9.13
CA ASP A 173 13.67 -19.60 -10.09
C ASP A 173 12.98 -18.77 -11.18
N ILE A 174 13.25 -17.46 -11.17
CA ILE A 174 12.61 -16.50 -12.07
C ILE A 174 12.87 -16.87 -13.53
N ALA A 175 14.14 -17.11 -13.88
CA ALA A 175 14.52 -17.39 -15.27
C ALA A 175 13.93 -18.72 -15.74
N LYS A 176 13.96 -19.75 -14.89
CA LYS A 176 13.36 -21.04 -15.23
C LYS A 176 11.86 -20.91 -15.49
N ASP A 177 11.12 -20.25 -14.60
CA ASP A 177 9.67 -20.12 -14.72
C ASP A 177 9.25 -19.17 -15.85
N ALA A 178 10.04 -18.13 -16.13
CA ALA A 178 9.79 -17.19 -17.23
C ALA A 178 10.23 -17.73 -18.61
N GLY A 179 10.94 -18.87 -18.64
CA GLY A 179 11.47 -19.48 -19.86
C GLY A 179 12.72 -18.78 -20.40
N GLY A 180 13.54 -18.20 -19.53
CA GLY A 180 14.80 -17.53 -19.84
C GLY A 180 14.97 -16.23 -19.04
N ALA A 181 16.22 -15.76 -18.95
CA ALA A 181 16.50 -14.44 -18.39
C ALA A 181 16.01 -13.31 -19.30
N GLY A 182 15.80 -12.12 -18.74
CA GLY A 182 15.27 -10.95 -19.44
C GLY A 182 13.77 -11.03 -19.76
N ARG A 183 13.09 -12.10 -19.36
CA ARG A 183 11.64 -12.30 -19.59
C ARG A 183 10.86 -11.97 -18.33
N ALA A 184 9.76 -11.24 -18.50
CA ALA A 184 8.86 -10.96 -17.38
C ALA A 184 7.98 -12.16 -17.05
N ILE A 185 7.71 -12.34 -15.76
CA ILE A 185 6.68 -13.24 -15.25
C ILE A 185 5.93 -12.58 -14.10
N VAL A 186 4.61 -12.79 -14.08
CA VAL A 186 3.74 -12.30 -13.01
C VAL A 186 3.16 -13.48 -12.25
N LYS A 187 3.34 -13.51 -10.93
CA LYS A 187 2.74 -14.50 -10.03
C LYS A 187 1.59 -13.84 -9.28
N SER A 188 0.38 -14.36 -9.45
CA SER A 188 -0.85 -13.78 -8.89
C SER A 188 -1.40 -14.65 -7.75
N PHE A 189 -1.76 -14.02 -6.64
CA PHE A 189 -2.28 -14.69 -5.45
C PHE A 189 -3.48 -13.94 -4.88
N ASN A 190 -4.52 -14.68 -4.50
CA ASN A 190 -5.64 -14.11 -3.75
C ASN A 190 -5.35 -14.22 -2.26
N VAL A 191 -5.43 -13.10 -1.54
CA VAL A 191 -5.07 -13.02 -0.12
C VAL A 191 -6.08 -12.19 0.66
N ILE A 192 -6.26 -12.55 1.93
CA ILE A 192 -7.13 -11.84 2.85
C ILE A 192 -6.27 -10.93 3.73
N VAL A 193 -6.60 -9.64 3.73
CA VAL A 193 -6.06 -8.65 4.66
C VAL A 193 -7.09 -8.47 5.78
N ASN A 194 -6.72 -8.75 7.02
CA ASN A 194 -7.60 -8.71 8.20
C ASN A 194 -7.17 -7.70 9.26
N LYS A 195 -5.93 -7.22 9.20
CA LYS A 195 -5.34 -6.29 10.16
C LYS A 195 -4.77 -5.05 9.49
N HIS A 196 -5.37 -4.64 8.39
CA HIS A 196 -4.95 -3.49 7.58
C HIS A 196 -3.52 -3.55 7.02
N THR A 197 -2.81 -4.65 7.24
CA THR A 197 -1.42 -4.85 6.82
C THR A 197 -1.30 -6.11 5.97
N LEU A 198 -0.64 -5.98 4.83
CA LEU A 198 -0.26 -7.06 3.94
C LEU A 198 1.25 -7.25 4.02
N LYS A 199 1.72 -8.43 4.41
CA LYS A 199 3.14 -8.79 4.45
C LYS A 199 3.49 -9.69 3.25
N ILE A 200 4.45 -9.25 2.45
CA ILE A 200 5.05 -10.03 1.36
C ILE A 200 6.53 -10.20 1.69
N HIS A 201 6.97 -11.43 1.94
CA HIS A 201 8.31 -11.75 2.40
C HIS A 201 8.98 -12.68 1.40
N LEU A 202 10.15 -12.27 0.91
CA LEU A 202 11.00 -13.04 0.03
C LEU A 202 12.26 -13.44 0.79
N TYR A 203 12.63 -14.71 0.72
CA TYR A 203 13.69 -15.28 1.55
C TYR A 203 14.62 -16.17 0.75
N TRP A 204 15.93 -15.96 0.92
CA TRP A 204 16.95 -16.81 0.33
C TRP A 204 17.36 -17.93 1.28
N ALA A 205 17.01 -19.16 0.93
CA ALA A 205 17.35 -20.35 1.69
C ALA A 205 18.73 -20.94 1.33
N GLY A 206 19.64 -20.15 0.75
CA GLY A 206 21.00 -20.59 0.41
C GLY A 206 21.15 -21.34 -0.92
N LYS A 207 20.16 -21.29 -1.82
CA LYS A 207 20.19 -21.98 -3.12
C LYS A 207 20.52 -21.04 -4.29
N GLY A 208 20.99 -21.62 -5.39
CA GLY A 208 21.39 -20.88 -6.58
C GLY A 208 22.87 -20.49 -6.53
N THR A 209 23.25 -19.53 -7.35
CA THR A 209 24.65 -19.16 -7.57
C THR A 209 25.01 -17.90 -6.80
N THR A 210 26.16 -17.90 -6.12
CA THR A 210 26.63 -16.77 -5.31
C THR A 210 27.77 -15.97 -5.95
N GLY A 211 28.47 -16.55 -6.93
CA GLY A 211 29.67 -16.00 -7.56
C GLY A 211 29.59 -15.72 -9.06
N ILE A 212 28.39 -15.76 -9.64
CA ILE A 212 28.12 -15.45 -11.04
C ILE A 212 27.04 -14.36 -11.05
N PRO A 213 27.12 -13.31 -11.90
CA PRO A 213 28.26 -13.00 -12.78
C PRO A 213 29.48 -12.51 -11.97
N VAL A 214 29.23 -11.91 -10.82
CA VAL A 214 30.20 -11.53 -9.81
C VAL A 214 29.74 -12.05 -8.45
N ARG A 215 30.60 -12.01 -7.44
CA ARG A 215 30.19 -12.30 -6.07
C ARG A 215 29.20 -11.24 -5.60
N GLY A 216 28.25 -11.66 -4.76
CA GLY A 216 27.31 -10.71 -4.16
C GLY A 216 26.08 -10.39 -5.02
N VAL A 217 25.67 -11.30 -5.90
CA VAL A 217 24.47 -11.11 -6.74
C VAL A 217 23.49 -12.29 -6.62
N TYR A 218 23.19 -12.69 -5.39
CA TYR A 218 22.26 -13.77 -5.05
C TYR A 218 21.05 -13.26 -4.26
N GLY A 219 20.20 -14.17 -3.79
CA GLY A 219 19.02 -13.85 -2.99
C GLY A 219 17.83 -13.33 -3.79
N PRO A 220 16.78 -12.81 -3.13
CA PRO A 220 15.54 -12.46 -3.81
C PRO A 220 15.68 -11.25 -4.71
N LEU A 221 14.90 -11.22 -5.77
CA LEU A 221 14.78 -10.11 -6.72
C LEU A 221 13.29 -9.90 -6.98
N ILE A 222 12.82 -8.66 -6.95
CA ILE A 222 11.45 -8.30 -7.32
C ILE A 222 11.43 -6.96 -8.07
N SER A 223 10.70 -6.91 -9.18
CA SER A 223 10.64 -5.74 -10.06
C SER A 223 9.49 -4.81 -9.69
N ALA A 224 8.32 -5.36 -9.36
CA ALA A 224 7.18 -4.57 -8.88
C ALA A 224 6.18 -5.40 -8.08
N ILE A 225 5.32 -4.71 -7.35
CA ILE A 225 4.20 -5.29 -6.60
C ILE A 225 2.93 -4.54 -7.01
N SER A 226 1.86 -5.26 -7.29
CA SER A 226 0.51 -4.69 -7.44
C SER A 226 -0.48 -5.42 -6.53
N VAL A 227 -1.26 -4.65 -5.80
CA VAL A 227 -2.27 -5.11 -4.85
C VAL A 227 -3.56 -4.41 -5.23
N ASP A 228 -4.49 -5.16 -5.78
CA ASP A 228 -5.79 -4.65 -6.22
C ASP A 228 -6.90 -5.31 -5.39
N PRO A 229 -7.97 -4.57 -5.03
CA PRO A 229 -9.05 -5.12 -4.24
C PRO A 229 -9.91 -6.05 -5.10
N ASN A 230 -10.24 -7.23 -4.58
CA ASN A 230 -11.24 -8.13 -5.15
C ASN A 230 -12.64 -7.84 -4.57
N PHE A 231 -12.88 -6.60 -4.14
CA PHE A 231 -14.14 -6.11 -3.59
C PHE A 231 -14.39 -4.69 -4.08
N ILE A 232 -15.63 -4.22 -3.97
CA ILE A 232 -16.02 -2.87 -4.38
C ILE A 232 -15.51 -1.89 -3.32
N PRO A 233 -14.56 -0.99 -3.63
CA PRO A 233 -14.09 -0.03 -2.66
C PRO A 233 -15.19 0.99 -2.33
N PRO A 234 -15.22 1.51 -1.09
CA PRO A 234 -16.17 2.55 -0.72
C PRO A 234 -15.93 3.82 -1.55
N SER A 235 -16.85 4.11 -2.49
CA SER A 235 -16.75 5.28 -3.37
C SER A 235 -17.03 6.59 -2.61
N PRO A 236 -16.16 7.62 -2.73
CA PRO A 236 -16.44 8.95 -2.19
C PRO A 236 -17.68 9.60 -2.83
N LYS A 237 -18.02 9.22 -4.07
CA LYS A 237 -19.14 9.80 -4.84
C LYS A 237 -20.51 9.45 -4.26
N ALA A 238 -20.63 8.28 -3.61
CA ALA A 238 -21.89 7.85 -3.00
C ALA A 238 -22.32 8.76 -1.83
N LYS A 239 -21.35 9.26 -1.05
CA LYS A 239 -21.64 10.16 0.08
C LYS A 239 -22.12 11.55 -0.35
N LYS A 240 -21.60 12.10 -1.46
CA LYS A 240 -22.07 13.41 -1.97
C LYS A 240 -23.51 13.35 -2.48
N SER A 241 -23.91 12.27 -3.13
CA SER A 241 -25.28 12.11 -3.65
C SER A 241 -26.31 12.01 -2.52
N TYR A 242 -26.02 11.27 -1.45
CA TYR A 242 -26.92 11.15 -0.30
C TYR A 242 -27.12 12.49 0.43
N VAL A 243 -26.05 13.27 0.64
CA VAL A 243 -26.15 14.58 1.30
C VAL A 243 -26.95 15.58 0.47
N ILE A 244 -26.77 15.59 -0.86
CA ILE A 244 -27.55 16.44 -1.77
C ILE A 244 -29.03 16.05 -1.76
N LEU A 245 -29.33 14.74 -1.75
CA LEU A 245 -30.71 14.24 -1.74
C LEU A 245 -31.44 14.61 -0.44
N VAL A 246 -30.79 14.45 0.72
CA VAL A 246 -31.37 14.80 2.03
C VAL A 246 -31.56 16.32 2.17
N ALA A 247 -30.59 17.13 1.74
CA ALA A 247 -30.71 18.58 1.76
C ALA A 247 -31.86 19.07 0.85
N GLY A 248 -32.04 18.46 -0.32
CA GLY A 248 -33.14 18.77 -1.23
C GLY A 248 -34.52 18.46 -0.64
N VAL A 249 -34.68 17.32 0.03
CA VAL A 249 -35.94 16.93 0.69
C VAL A 249 -36.28 17.85 1.86
N LEU A 250 -35.29 18.25 2.66
CA LEU A 250 -35.51 19.20 3.77
C LEU A 250 -35.88 20.61 3.28
N ALA A 251 -35.24 21.10 2.22
CA ALA A 251 -35.57 22.39 1.63
C ALA A 251 -36.97 22.41 1.01
N ALA A 252 -37.34 21.34 0.28
CA ALA A 252 -38.66 21.24 -0.34
C ALA A 252 -39.79 21.13 0.69
N SER A 253 -39.58 20.37 1.77
CA SER A 253 -40.57 20.22 2.84
C SER A 253 -40.78 21.53 3.62
N LEU A 254 -39.72 22.27 3.92
CA LEU A 254 -39.81 23.62 4.51
C LEU A 254 -40.59 24.59 3.60
N LEU A 255 -40.32 24.57 2.30
CA LEU A 255 -41.01 25.43 1.33
C LEU A 255 -42.51 25.10 1.25
N PHE A 256 -42.85 23.81 1.28
CA PHE A 256 -44.24 23.34 1.23
C PHE A 256 -45.04 23.78 2.46
N VAL A 257 -44.45 23.69 3.66
CA VAL A 257 -45.05 24.19 4.90
C VAL A 257 -45.28 25.70 4.84
N LEU A 258 -44.31 26.44 4.31
CA LEU A 258 -44.39 27.90 4.21
C LEU A 258 -45.50 28.34 3.23
N VAL A 259 -45.61 27.66 2.08
CA VAL A 259 -46.70 27.89 1.11
C VAL A 259 -48.06 27.49 1.69
N ALA A 260 -48.15 26.36 2.40
CA ALA A 260 -49.38 25.93 3.07
C ALA A 260 -49.80 26.95 4.15
N PHE A 261 -48.85 27.48 4.93
CA PHE A 261 -49.12 28.50 5.95
C PHE A 261 -49.61 29.82 5.34
N ILE A 262 -48.98 30.27 4.24
CA ILE A 262 -49.44 31.45 3.50
C ILE A 262 -50.84 31.21 2.91
N GLY A 263 -51.11 30.02 2.37
CA GLY A 263 -52.42 29.64 1.84
C GLY A 263 -53.50 29.62 2.92
N LEU A 264 -53.20 29.06 4.09
CA LEU A 264 -54.10 29.02 5.26
C LEU A 264 -54.38 30.43 5.80
N ARG A 265 -53.37 31.32 5.83
CA ARG A 265 -53.56 32.73 6.17
C ARG A 265 -54.44 33.47 5.15
N ARG A 266 -54.20 33.28 3.85
CA ARG A 266 -55.00 33.93 2.78
C ARG A 266 -56.46 33.44 2.75
N LYS A 267 -56.72 32.18 3.11
CA LYS A 267 -58.08 31.63 3.25
C LYS A 267 -58.76 31.97 4.58
N GLY A 268 -58.10 32.71 5.49
CA GLY A 268 -58.70 33.19 6.74
C GLY A 268 -58.78 32.18 7.88
N TYR A 269 -58.14 31.00 7.76
CA TYR A 269 -58.23 29.94 8.77
C TYR A 269 -57.38 30.19 10.03
N LEU A 270 -56.46 31.17 10.02
CA LEU A 270 -55.49 31.45 11.10
C LEU A 270 -55.65 32.85 11.74
N GLY A 271 -56.78 33.53 11.52
CA GLY A 271 -57.06 34.84 12.11
C GLY A 271 -57.71 34.74 13.49
N GLY A 272 -56.91 34.67 14.55
CA GLY A 272 -57.40 34.83 15.92
C GLY A 272 -57.73 36.29 16.24
N LYS A 273 -58.95 36.57 16.69
CA LYS A 273 -59.36 37.88 17.23
C LYS A 273 -58.58 38.18 18.51
N LEU A 274 -57.85 39.29 18.54
CA LEU A 274 -57.36 39.90 19.77
C LEU A 274 -58.53 40.59 20.46
N TYR A 275 -58.87 40.17 21.68
CA TYR A 275 -59.77 40.90 22.57
C TYR A 275 -58.96 41.98 23.31
N GLU A 276 -59.37 43.24 23.15
CA GLU A 276 -58.93 44.34 24.02
C GLU A 276 -59.65 44.24 25.37
N GLU A 277 -58.89 44.21 26.47
CA GLU A 277 -59.41 44.43 27.81
C GLU A 277 -58.97 45.83 28.30
N LYS A 278 -59.96 46.70 28.55
CA LYS A 278 -59.80 48.01 29.20
C LYS A 278 -59.95 47.85 30.71
N GLY A 279 -59.03 48.44 31.48
CA GLY A 279 -59.17 48.69 32.93
C GLY A 279 -57.87 49.29 33.49
N ASN A 280 -57.66 50.60 33.40
CA ASN A 280 -57.94 51.64 34.39
C ASN A 280 -57.10 51.60 35.68
N SER A 281 -56.15 52.55 35.76
CA SER A 281 -55.72 53.36 36.93
C SER A 281 -55.49 52.71 38.31
N THR A 282 -54.25 52.73 38.81
CA THR A 282 -53.69 53.74 39.75
C THR A 282 -52.27 53.37 40.22
N PRO A 283 -51.40 54.33 40.57
CA PRO A 283 -50.04 54.07 41.05
C PRO A 283 -49.94 54.17 42.58
N GLN A 284 -49.13 53.32 43.22
CA GLN A 284 -48.65 53.57 44.59
C GLN A 284 -47.23 53.08 44.78
N THR A 285 -46.42 54.00 45.29
CA THR A 285 -45.03 53.91 45.74
C THR A 285 -44.90 53.45 47.20
N CYS A 286 -43.66 53.10 47.57
CA CYS A 286 -43.06 52.92 48.91
C CYS A 286 -43.30 51.55 49.57
N SER A 287 -42.33 50.90 50.24
CA SER A 287 -41.02 51.30 50.81
C SER A 287 -39.98 50.21 50.61
#